data_AF-A0A0G0NRJ7-F1
#
_entry.id   AF-A0A0G0NRJ7-F1
#
_cell.length_a   1.000
_cell.length_b   1.000
_cell.length_c   1.000
_cell.angle_alpha   90.00
_cell.angle_beta   90.00
_cell.angle_gamma   90.00
#
_symmetry.space_group_name_H-M   'P 1'
#
loop_
_entity.id
_entity.type
_entity.pdbx_description
1 polymer ?
#
loop_
_entity_poly.entity_id
_entity_poly.type
_entity_poly.pdbx_seq_one_letter_code
_entity_poly.pdbx_strand_id
1 'polypeptide(L)'
;MKKVFFILFLLVSFLLFPNSARAMELTKIGTLDITGDGIGSTVSAYTYPLRSFSLYGLANASSSVAIKVDDVTYSATADKDGAWSTYLSNLTYDAHGVAISSTGQTSLNFTLTISSASATTTPTATPTSTATTTSTLPSAGATENTFLIVALALFSIGLGVAVKYRD
;
A
#
# COMPACT_ATOMS: atom_id res chain seq x y z
N MET A 1 16.58 -19.18 44.02
CA MET A 1 16.46 -19.83 42.69
C MET A 1 15.04 -19.77 42.10
N LYS A 2 13.96 -19.99 42.87
CA LYS A 2 12.56 -19.91 42.39
C LYS A 2 12.16 -18.60 41.67
N LYS A 3 12.65 -17.44 42.13
CA LYS A 3 12.32 -16.12 41.54
C LYS A 3 12.94 -15.90 40.15
N VAL A 4 14.13 -16.44 39.91
CA VAL A 4 14.80 -16.36 38.60
C VAL A 4 14.11 -17.27 37.59
N PHE A 5 13.68 -18.46 38.03
CA PHE A 5 12.92 -19.39 37.18
C PHE A 5 11.55 -18.81 36.76
N PHE A 6 10.89 -18.08 37.66
CA PHE A 6 9.61 -17.42 37.36
C PHE A 6 9.75 -16.28 36.35
N ILE A 7 10.82 -15.48 36.45
CA ILE A 7 11.12 -14.41 35.48
C ILE A 7 11.50 -15.01 34.12
N LEU A 8 12.28 -16.09 34.10
CA LEU A 8 12.65 -16.77 32.86
C LEU A 8 11.44 -17.38 32.17
N PHE A 9 10.51 -17.98 32.93
CA PHE A 9 9.26 -18.52 32.40
C PHE A 9 8.33 -17.44 31.85
N LEU A 10 8.26 -16.28 32.51
CA LEU A 10 7.46 -15.14 32.06
C LEU A 10 8.07 -14.51 30.79
N LEU A 11 9.40 -14.40 30.71
CA LEU A 11 10.11 -13.90 29.53
C LEU A 11 9.96 -14.85 28.33
N VAL A 12 10.02 -16.17 28.55
CA VAL A 12 9.81 -17.18 27.50
C VAL A 12 8.35 -17.18 27.04
N SER A 13 7.37 -17.00 27.93
CA SER A 13 5.96 -16.89 27.53
C SER A 13 5.73 -15.67 26.64
N PHE A 14 6.32 -14.51 26.95
CA PHE A 14 6.21 -13.31 26.10
C PHE A 14 6.86 -13.49 24.72
N LEU A 15 7.88 -14.36 24.58
CA LEU A 15 8.54 -14.64 23.31
C LEU A 15 7.81 -15.70 22.47
N LEU A 16 7.04 -16.60 23.10
CA LEU A 16 6.31 -17.67 22.42
C LEU A 16 4.94 -17.24 21.90
N PHE A 17 4.42 -16.10 22.35
CA PHE A 17 3.18 -15.50 21.83
C PHE A 17 3.50 -14.16 21.14
N PRO A 18 4.11 -14.16 19.95
CA PRO A 18 4.15 -12.94 19.16
C PRO A 18 2.71 -12.53 18.85
N ASN A 19 2.24 -11.45 19.49
CA ASN A 19 1.06 -10.74 19.03
C ASN A 19 1.44 -10.13 17.68
N SER A 20 1.21 -10.88 16.60
CA SER A 20 1.39 -10.42 15.23
C SER A 20 0.37 -9.33 14.94
N ALA A 21 0.66 -8.09 15.34
CA ALA A 21 -0.11 -6.94 14.91
C ALA A 21 0.02 -6.84 13.39
N ARG A 22 -1.09 -7.05 12.67
CA ARG A 22 -1.12 -6.78 11.23
C ARG A 22 -1.43 -5.30 11.05
N ALA A 23 -0.87 -4.71 9.99
CA ALA A 23 -1.24 -3.36 9.60
C ALA A 23 -2.63 -3.39 8.94
N MET A 24 -3.38 -2.31 9.10
CA MET A 24 -4.62 -2.14 8.39
C MET A 24 -4.33 -1.80 6.93
N GLU A 25 -4.98 -2.52 6.01
CA GLU A 25 -4.77 -2.39 4.59
C GLU A 25 -6.10 -2.53 3.84
N LEU A 26 -6.27 -1.79 2.76
CA LEU A 26 -7.33 -2.02 1.78
C LEU A 26 -6.72 -2.79 0.60
N THR A 27 -7.20 -4.00 0.34
CA THR A 27 -6.62 -4.92 -0.65
C THR A 27 -7.41 -4.96 -1.95
N LYS A 28 -8.73 -4.75 -1.90
CA LYS A 28 -9.58 -4.73 -3.11
C LYS A 28 -10.72 -3.73 -3.05
N ILE A 29 -11.06 -3.18 -4.21
CA ILE A 29 -12.27 -2.40 -4.46
C ILE A 29 -13.06 -3.11 -5.57
N GLY A 30 -14.18 -3.72 -5.18
CA GLY A 30 -14.93 -4.67 -5.98
C GLY A 30 -14.04 -5.81 -6.47
N THR A 31 -13.87 -5.94 -7.79
CA THR A 31 -13.03 -6.98 -8.41
C THR A 31 -11.57 -6.55 -8.64
N LEU A 32 -11.23 -5.30 -8.35
CA LEU A 32 -9.90 -4.76 -8.64
C LEU A 32 -8.98 -4.96 -7.43
N ASP A 33 -7.86 -5.65 -7.66
CA ASP A 33 -6.80 -5.80 -6.69
C ASP A 33 -5.96 -4.52 -6.63
N ILE A 34 -5.79 -3.98 -5.43
CA ILE A 34 -5.05 -2.75 -5.12
C ILE A 34 -4.05 -3.00 -3.98
N THR A 35 -3.73 -4.27 -3.72
CA THR A 35 -2.80 -4.66 -2.67
C THR A 35 -1.45 -3.98 -2.90
N GLY A 36 -0.92 -3.33 -1.87
CA GLY A 36 0.34 -2.59 -1.96
C GLY A 36 0.28 -1.19 -2.60
N ASP A 37 -0.87 -0.75 -3.14
CA ASP A 37 -1.02 0.59 -3.70
C ASP A 37 -1.03 1.70 -2.61
N GLY A 38 -1.14 1.31 -1.34
CA GLY A 38 -1.09 2.23 -0.20
C GLY A 38 -2.30 3.16 -0.11
N ILE A 39 -3.48 2.71 -0.57
CA ILE A 39 -4.73 3.47 -0.48
C ILE A 39 -5.02 3.87 0.97
N GLY A 40 -5.23 5.16 1.19
CA GLY A 40 -5.48 5.77 2.50
C GLY A 40 -4.26 5.91 3.40
N SER A 41 -3.07 5.50 2.93
CA SER A 41 -1.79 5.70 3.60
C SER A 41 -0.89 6.64 2.80
N THR A 42 -0.54 6.28 1.56
CA THR A 42 0.26 7.08 0.62
C THR A 42 -0.57 7.66 -0.51
N VAL A 43 -1.62 6.95 -0.93
CA VAL A 43 -2.57 7.39 -1.96
C VAL A 43 -3.85 7.90 -1.30
N SER A 44 -4.14 9.18 -1.50
CA SER A 44 -5.30 9.86 -0.89
C SER A 44 -6.51 9.96 -1.81
N ALA A 45 -6.43 9.50 -3.07
CA ALA A 45 -7.54 9.54 -4.00
C ALA A 45 -7.57 8.35 -4.97
N TYR A 46 -8.76 7.79 -5.16
CA TYR A 46 -9.02 6.64 -6.03
C TYR A 46 -10.33 6.81 -6.79
N THR A 47 -10.33 6.56 -8.09
CA THR A 47 -11.55 6.59 -8.92
C THR A 47 -12.05 5.17 -9.19
N TYR A 48 -13.35 4.91 -9.02
CA TYR A 48 -13.96 3.59 -9.26
C TYR A 48 -15.24 3.70 -10.10
N PRO A 49 -15.48 2.78 -11.07
CA PRO A 49 -16.55 2.95 -12.05
C PRO A 49 -17.96 2.56 -11.57
N LEU A 50 -18.05 1.72 -10.54
CA LEU A 50 -19.32 1.15 -10.10
C LEU A 50 -19.83 1.85 -8.84
N ARG A 51 -21.16 1.96 -8.74
CA ARG A 51 -21.85 2.61 -7.60
C ARG A 51 -22.15 1.65 -6.45
N SER A 52 -21.99 0.35 -6.70
CA SER A 52 -22.21 -0.71 -5.74
C SER A 52 -21.12 -1.76 -5.90
N PHE A 53 -20.39 -2.04 -4.83
CA PHE A 53 -19.23 -2.93 -4.81
C PHE A 53 -18.85 -3.25 -3.37
N SER A 54 -18.03 -4.29 -3.20
CA SER A 54 -17.46 -4.63 -1.89
C SER A 54 -16.07 -4.02 -1.74
N LEU A 55 -15.77 -3.53 -0.54
CA LEU A 55 -14.40 -3.27 -0.10
C LEU A 55 -13.86 -4.50 0.60
N TYR A 56 -12.57 -4.78 0.41
CA TYR A 56 -11.86 -5.87 1.06
C TYR A 56 -10.57 -5.34 1.65
N GLY A 57 -10.18 -5.87 2.79
CA GLY A 57 -8.94 -5.48 3.43
C GLY A 57 -8.48 -6.42 4.51
N LEU A 58 -7.44 -5.96 5.21
CA LEU A 58 -6.79 -6.65 6.31
C LEU A 58 -6.83 -5.78 7.56
N ALA A 59 -6.96 -6.43 8.71
CA ALA A 59 -6.93 -5.85 10.04
C ALA A 59 -6.42 -6.90 11.04
N ASN A 60 -6.32 -6.54 12.32
CA ASN A 60 -6.10 -7.52 13.38
C ASN A 60 -7.21 -8.58 13.37
N ALA A 61 -6.84 -9.85 13.55
CA ALA A 61 -7.79 -10.95 13.55
C ALA A 61 -8.89 -10.76 14.61
N SER A 62 -10.13 -11.11 14.27
CA SER A 62 -11.30 -10.95 15.13
C SER A 62 -11.62 -9.51 15.58
N SER A 63 -10.99 -8.49 14.97
CA SER A 63 -11.25 -7.09 15.30
C SER A 63 -12.45 -6.53 14.52
N SER A 64 -13.15 -5.57 15.13
CA SER A 64 -14.15 -4.79 14.41
C SER A 64 -13.48 -3.71 13.57
N VAL A 65 -13.97 -3.54 12.34
CA VAL A 65 -13.54 -2.53 11.38
C VAL A 65 -14.72 -1.60 11.11
N ALA A 66 -14.54 -0.32 11.35
CA ALA A 66 -15.50 0.72 11.02
C ALA A 66 -15.09 1.41 9.72
N ILE A 67 -16.00 1.43 8.74
CA ILE A 67 -15.81 2.03 7.43
C ILE A 67 -16.82 3.17 7.33
N LYS A 68 -16.35 4.41 7.43
CA LYS A 68 -17.16 5.61 7.25
C LYS A 68 -17.03 6.10 5.81
N VAL A 69 -18.15 6.25 5.12
CA VAL A 69 -18.27 6.85 3.79
C VAL A 69 -19.20 8.04 3.91
N ASP A 70 -18.64 9.25 3.78
CA ASP A 70 -19.28 10.51 4.15
C ASP A 70 -19.86 10.45 5.56
N ASP A 71 -21.17 10.53 5.73
CA ASP A 71 -21.86 10.46 7.03
C ASP A 71 -22.36 9.06 7.39
N VAL A 72 -22.20 8.07 6.49
CA VAL A 72 -22.68 6.70 6.69
C VAL A 72 -21.55 5.82 7.22
N THR A 73 -21.81 5.10 8.31
CA THR A 73 -20.84 4.14 8.88
C THR A 73 -21.31 2.71 8.65
N TYR A 74 -20.43 1.92 8.06
CA TYR A 74 -20.53 0.48 7.87
C TYR A 74 -19.61 -0.22 8.87
N SER A 75 -19.95 -1.45 9.25
CA SER A 75 -19.13 -2.25 10.17
C SER A 75 -18.86 -3.62 9.56
N ALA A 76 -17.61 -4.05 9.67
CA ALA A 76 -17.17 -5.39 9.34
C ALA A 76 -16.42 -6.00 10.53
N THR A 77 -16.28 -7.32 10.53
CA THR A 77 -15.43 -8.04 11.50
C THR A 77 -14.37 -8.79 10.71
N ALA A 78 -13.11 -8.60 11.08
CA ALA A 78 -12.01 -9.36 10.51
C ALA A 78 -12.09 -10.81 10.98
N ASP A 79 -11.85 -11.76 10.07
CA ASP A 79 -11.82 -13.18 10.39
C ASP A 79 -10.55 -13.57 11.19
N LYS A 80 -10.35 -14.88 11.38
CA LYS A 80 -9.17 -15.44 12.06
C LYS A 80 -7.84 -15.11 11.39
N ASP A 81 -7.86 -14.85 10.09
CA ASP A 81 -6.68 -14.49 9.31
C ASP A 81 -6.55 -12.96 9.20
N GLY A 82 -7.52 -12.20 9.70
CA GLY A 82 -7.56 -10.74 9.66
C GLY A 82 -8.23 -10.17 8.41
N ALA A 83 -8.80 -11.01 7.54
CA ALA A 83 -9.48 -10.55 6.35
C ALA A 83 -10.88 -10.02 6.69
N TRP A 84 -11.27 -8.89 6.11
CA TRP A 84 -12.60 -8.32 6.26
C TRP A 84 -13.17 -7.89 4.91
N SER A 85 -14.49 -7.78 4.84
CA SER A 85 -15.17 -7.18 3.68
C SER A 85 -16.45 -6.45 4.10
N THR A 86 -16.84 -5.44 3.33
CA THR A 86 -18.12 -4.75 3.48
C THR A 86 -18.69 -4.39 2.12
N TYR A 87 -20.00 -4.48 1.95
CA TYR A 87 -20.68 -4.09 0.71
C TYR A 87 -21.16 -2.64 0.80
N LEU A 88 -20.76 -1.83 -0.17
CA LEU A 88 -21.25 -0.47 -0.37
C LEU A 88 -22.25 -0.49 -1.52
N SER A 89 -23.33 0.26 -1.40
CA SER A 89 -24.38 0.32 -2.42
C SER A 89 -24.90 1.73 -2.61
N ASN A 90 -25.37 2.00 -3.82
CA ASN A 90 -26.09 3.22 -4.16
C ASN A 90 -25.29 4.52 -3.95
N LEU A 91 -23.96 4.47 -4.04
CA LEU A 91 -23.13 5.68 -4.02
C LEU A 91 -23.49 6.60 -5.19
N THR A 92 -23.41 7.91 -5.02
CA THR A 92 -23.65 8.87 -6.10
C THR A 92 -22.43 8.99 -7.00
N TYR A 93 -22.58 9.52 -8.22
CA TYR A 93 -21.43 9.84 -9.08
C TYR A 93 -20.77 11.13 -8.61
N ASP A 94 -19.94 11.03 -7.56
CA ASP A 94 -19.17 12.15 -7.03
C ASP A 94 -17.98 11.64 -6.19
N ALA A 95 -17.22 12.55 -5.58
CA ALA A 95 -16.22 12.27 -4.57
C ALA A 95 -16.85 11.98 -3.20
N HIS A 96 -16.42 10.87 -2.59
CA HIS A 96 -16.84 10.45 -1.26
C HIS A 96 -15.63 10.37 -0.32
N GLY A 97 -15.76 10.91 0.89
CA GLY A 97 -14.73 10.79 1.92
C GLY A 97 -14.80 9.41 2.57
N VAL A 98 -13.72 8.64 2.50
CA VAL A 98 -13.64 7.29 3.09
C VAL A 98 -12.64 7.27 4.23
N ALA A 99 -13.09 6.85 5.41
CA ALA A 99 -12.25 6.60 6.57
C ALA A 99 -12.47 5.17 7.07
N ILE A 100 -11.39 4.38 7.12
CA ILE A 100 -11.39 3.01 7.64
C ILE A 100 -10.60 3.02 8.94
N SER A 101 -11.15 2.42 9.99
CA SER A 101 -10.53 2.38 11.31
C SER A 101 -10.81 1.08 12.03
N SER A 102 -9.86 0.68 12.88
CA SER A 102 -9.99 -0.46 13.79
C SER A 102 -9.20 -0.16 15.06
N THR A 103 -9.65 -0.69 16.19
CA THR A 103 -9.03 -0.37 17.49
C THR A 103 -7.58 -0.87 17.53
N GLY A 104 -6.67 0.02 17.91
CA GLY A 104 -5.24 -0.30 18.02
C GLY A 104 -4.48 -0.35 16.69
N GLN A 105 -5.06 0.16 15.59
CA GLN A 105 -4.41 0.27 14.28
C GLN A 105 -4.50 1.70 13.74
N THR A 106 -3.53 2.10 12.91
CA THR A 106 -3.55 3.37 12.18
C THR A 106 -4.72 3.41 11.20
N SER A 107 -5.46 4.53 11.15
CA SER A 107 -6.61 4.70 10.26
C SER A 107 -6.20 5.00 8.82
N LEU A 108 -6.98 4.49 7.85
CA LEU A 108 -6.81 4.80 6.43
C LEU A 108 -7.81 5.89 6.03
N ASN A 109 -7.37 6.93 5.33
CA ASN A 109 -8.22 8.03 4.90
C ASN A 109 -7.95 8.42 3.44
N PHE A 110 -8.97 8.40 2.59
CA PHE A 110 -8.84 8.75 1.17
C PHE A 110 -10.18 9.24 0.60
N THR A 111 -10.11 9.84 -0.58
CA THR A 111 -11.27 10.22 -1.39
C THR A 111 -11.55 9.12 -2.42
N LEU A 112 -12.77 8.63 -2.44
CA LEU A 112 -13.26 7.68 -3.44
C LEU A 112 -14.17 8.40 -4.43
N THR A 113 -13.69 8.61 -5.65
CA THR A 113 -14.47 9.24 -6.71
C THR A 113 -15.21 8.18 -7.51
N ILE A 114 -16.54 8.23 -7.51
CA ILE A 114 -17.35 7.36 -8.35
C ILE A 114 -17.64 8.09 -9.65
N SER A 115 -17.17 7.54 -10.77
CA SER A 115 -17.31 8.13 -12.11
C SER A 115 -17.69 7.06 -13.10
N SER A 116 -18.44 7.37 -14.17
CA SER A 116 -18.65 6.40 -15.26
C SER A 116 -17.38 6.15 -16.10
N ALA A 117 -16.29 6.87 -15.82
CA ALA A 117 -14.97 6.65 -16.41
C ALA A 117 -14.22 5.49 -15.74
N SER A 118 -13.27 4.88 -16.47
CA SER A 118 -12.41 3.82 -15.95
C SER A 118 -11.63 4.26 -14.70
N ALA A 119 -11.31 3.31 -13.82
CA ALA A 119 -10.58 3.57 -12.57
C ALA A 119 -9.22 4.23 -12.81
N THR A 120 -8.90 5.25 -12.02
CA THR A 120 -7.64 6.01 -12.04
C THR A 120 -7.22 6.33 -10.61
N THR A 121 -5.92 6.31 -10.32
CA THR A 121 -5.37 6.70 -9.02
C THR A 121 -4.71 8.06 -9.12
N THR A 122 -4.84 8.89 -8.08
CA THR A 122 -4.12 10.16 -7.98
C THR A 122 -3.26 10.13 -6.71
N PRO A 123 -1.92 10.27 -6.82
CA PRO A 123 -1.04 10.32 -5.66
C PRO A 123 -1.27 11.59 -4.83
N THR A 124 -0.98 11.52 -3.54
CA THR A 124 -1.04 12.67 -2.63
C THR A 124 -0.02 13.74 -3.06
N ALA A 125 -0.48 14.95 -3.38
CA ALA A 125 0.41 16.06 -3.71
C ALA A 125 1.05 16.63 -2.44
N THR A 126 2.36 16.47 -2.30
CA THR A 126 3.20 17.34 -1.46
C THR A 126 3.14 18.78 -2.01
N PRO A 127 3.07 19.85 -1.21
CA PRO A 127 3.03 21.20 -1.74
C PRO A 127 4.35 21.53 -2.46
N THR A 128 4.28 21.76 -3.77
CA THR A 128 5.41 22.24 -4.59
C THR A 128 5.22 23.73 -4.86
N SER A 129 6.21 24.53 -4.49
CA SER A 129 6.27 25.94 -4.85
C SER A 129 6.86 26.11 -6.26
N THR A 130 6.14 26.89 -7.07
CA THR A 130 6.61 27.72 -8.21
C THR A 130 6.69 27.10 -9.63
N ALA A 131 5.64 27.42 -10.40
CA ALA A 131 5.45 27.70 -11.84
C ALA A 131 6.47 27.27 -12.93
N THR A 132 5.98 26.75 -14.07
CA THR A 132 5.99 27.40 -15.42
C THR A 132 5.32 26.50 -16.49
N THR A 133 4.71 27.14 -17.48
CA THR A 133 3.82 26.66 -18.55
C THR A 133 4.45 25.84 -19.68
N THR A 134 3.68 24.87 -20.21
CA THR A 134 3.66 24.30 -21.59
C THR A 134 4.97 23.92 -22.31
N SER A 135 5.19 22.63 -22.62
CA SER A 135 5.61 22.08 -23.93
C SER A 135 6.03 20.59 -23.80
N THR A 136 6.07 19.85 -24.90
CA THR A 136 5.93 18.38 -25.04
C THR A 136 7.22 17.51 -24.91
N LEU A 137 7.01 16.16 -24.80
CA LEU A 137 7.86 14.98 -25.15
C LEU A 137 8.71 14.32 -24.02
N PRO A 138 9.20 13.05 -24.14
CA PRO A 138 8.72 11.82 -24.82
C PRO A 138 8.73 10.55 -23.91
N SER A 139 8.38 9.40 -24.48
CA SER A 139 8.37 8.01 -23.93
C SER A 139 9.52 7.65 -22.97
N ALA A 140 9.18 7.06 -21.81
CA ALA A 140 10.13 6.46 -20.88
C ALA A 140 10.85 5.25 -21.51
N GLY A 141 12.16 5.18 -21.34
CA GLY A 141 13.01 4.12 -21.89
C GLY A 141 12.79 2.77 -21.23
N ALA A 142 12.79 1.71 -22.05
CA ALA A 142 12.76 0.32 -21.60
C ALA A 142 14.10 -0.06 -20.93
N THR A 143 14.02 -0.60 -19.73
CA THR A 143 15.14 -0.88 -18.82
C THR A 143 15.87 -2.20 -19.09
N GLU A 144 15.82 -2.75 -20.30
CA GLU A 144 16.33 -4.12 -20.53
C GLU A 144 17.82 -4.20 -20.94
N ASN A 145 18.44 -3.09 -21.39
CA ASN A 145 19.81 -3.13 -21.93
C ASN A 145 20.91 -2.61 -21.00
N THR A 146 20.59 -2.03 -19.83
CA THR A 146 21.63 -1.45 -18.94
C THR A 146 22.48 -2.54 -18.27
N PHE A 147 21.91 -3.71 -17.99
CA PHE A 147 22.66 -4.81 -17.37
C PHE A 147 23.72 -5.41 -18.30
N LEU A 148 23.47 -5.45 -19.62
CA LEU A 148 24.44 -5.96 -20.61
C LEU A 148 25.67 -5.05 -20.74
N ILE A 149 25.50 -3.73 -20.66
CA ILE A 149 26.61 -2.76 -20.76
C ILE A 149 27.50 -2.82 -19.52
N VAL A 150 26.91 -2.93 -18.32
CA VAL A 150 27.68 -3.04 -17.07
C VAL A 150 28.45 -4.37 -17.01
N ALA A 151 27.86 -5.48 -17.50
CA ALA A 151 28.54 -6.77 -17.56
C ALA A 151 29.75 -6.76 -18.52
N LEU A 152 29.65 -6.10 -19.68
CA LEU A 152 30.77 -5.96 -20.63
C LEU A 152 31.90 -5.07 -20.10
N ALA A 153 31.55 -4.00 -19.37
CA ALA A 153 32.55 -3.11 -18.78
C ALA A 153 33.39 -3.81 -17.69
N LEU A 154 32.76 -4.64 -16.85
CA LEU A 154 33.49 -5.41 -15.83
C LEU A 154 34.37 -6.51 -16.43
N PHE A 155 33.97 -7.11 -17.56
CA PHE A 155 34.80 -8.10 -18.25
C PHE A 155 36.09 -7.50 -18.85
N SER A 156 36.06 -6.23 -19.23
CA SER A 156 37.20 -5.52 -19.82
C SER A 156 38.24 -5.06 -18.80
N ILE A 157 37.86 -4.95 -17.52
CA ILE A 157 38.78 -4.62 -16.42
C ILE A 157 39.50 -5.88 -15.90
N GLY A 158 38.88 -7.06 -16.04
CA GLY A 158 39.45 -8.34 -15.61
C GLY A 158 40.55 -8.91 -16.51
N LEU A 159 40.58 -8.56 -17.80
CA LEU A 159 41.67 -8.94 -18.72
C LEU A 159 42.68 -7.79 -18.81
N GLY A 160 43.62 -7.76 -17.87
CA GLY A 160 44.66 -6.74 -17.78
C GLY A 160 45.41 -6.50 -19.11
N VAL A 161 45.27 -5.29 -19.65
CA VAL A 161 46.13 -4.79 -20.73
C VAL A 161 47.47 -4.37 -20.10
N ALA A 162 48.45 -5.29 -20.10
CA ALA A 162 49.82 -4.95 -19.82
C ALA A 162 50.41 -4.13 -20.98
N VAL A 163 50.16 -2.82 -21.01
CA VAL A 163 50.87 -1.92 -21.93
C VAL A 163 52.26 -1.67 -21.35
N LYS A 164 53.21 -2.47 -21.82
CA LYS A 164 54.63 -2.31 -21.56
C LYS A 164 55.12 -1.05 -22.28
N TYR A 165 55.33 0.04 -21.54
CA TYR A 165 56.03 1.22 -22.05
C TYR A 165 57.49 0.83 -22.30
N ARG A 166 58.01 1.10 -23.51
CA ARG A 166 59.43 0.94 -23.86
C ARG A 166 59.98 2.34 -24.12
N ASP A 167 61.17 2.59 -23.56
CA ASP A 167 61.87 3.88 -23.44
C ASP A 167 61.88 4.74 -24.70
#